data_AF-A0A429JLE3-F1
#
_entry.id   AF-A0A429JLE3-F1
#
_cell.length_a   1.000
_cell.length_b   1.000
_cell.length_c   1.000
_cell.angle_alpha   90.00
_cell.angle_beta   90.00
_cell.angle_gamma   90.00
#
_symmetry.space_group_name_H-M   'P 1'
#
loop_
_entity.id
_entity.type
_entity.pdbx_description
1 polymer ?
#
loop_
_entity_poly.entity_id
_entity_poly.type
_entity_poly.pdbx_seq_one_letter_code
_entity_poly.pdbx_strand_id
1 'polypeptide(L)' 'MTPPCAKKNRDQQKWEPQNDGAVMLRNVATGRYLDDNGAGEVYTSWCNTDNNYLKWAADERGNVISLVS' A
#
# COMPACT_ATOMS: atom_id res chain seq x y z
N MET A 1 7.40 -3.92 14.78
CA MET A 1 8.59 -3.07 14.62
C MET A 1 8.95 -3.01 13.15
N THR A 2 9.01 -1.82 12.55
CA THR A 2 9.43 -1.64 11.15
C THR A 2 10.96 -1.69 11.07
N PRO A 3 11.56 -2.57 10.25
CA PRO A 3 13.01 -2.65 10.14
C PRO A 3 13.60 -1.38 9.50
N PRO A 4 14.87 -1.01 9.81
CA PRO A 4 15.52 0.18 9.27
C PRO A 4 15.54 0.18 7.74
N CYS A 5 15.47 1.38 7.13
CA CYS A 5 15.50 1.55 5.67
C CYS A 5 16.81 0.97 5.11
N ALA A 6 16.72 -0.08 4.29
CA ALA A 6 17.91 -0.77 3.78
C ALA A 6 18.08 -0.50 2.28
N LYS A 7 19.25 0.03 1.90
CA LYS A 7 19.56 0.46 0.52
C LYS A 7 19.79 -0.67 -0.49
N LYS A 8 19.80 -1.96 -0.08
CA LYS A 8 19.86 -3.13 -0.99
C LYS A 8 19.05 -4.32 -0.43
N ASN A 9 18.36 -5.03 -1.32
CA ASN A 9 17.74 -6.35 -1.14
C ASN A 9 16.63 -6.46 -0.08
N ARG A 10 15.80 -5.41 0.09
CA ARG A 10 14.53 -5.50 0.83
C ARG A 10 13.36 -5.09 -0.05
N ASP A 11 12.97 -5.97 -0.97
CA ASP A 11 11.80 -5.76 -1.85
C ASP A 11 10.48 -5.67 -1.07
N GLN A 12 10.47 -6.12 0.19
CA GLN A 12 9.36 -5.95 1.14
C GLN A 12 9.10 -4.48 1.51
N GLN A 13 10.08 -3.58 1.32
CA GLN A 13 9.92 -2.14 1.53
C GLN A 13 9.63 -1.38 0.23
N LYS A 14 9.49 -2.10 -0.89
CA LYS A 14 9.12 -1.52 -2.19
C LYS A 14 7.63 -1.69 -2.39
N TRP A 15 6.99 -0.61 -2.83
CA TRP A 15 5.57 -0.55 -3.10
C TRP A 15 5.37 0.04 -4.49
N GLU A 16 4.59 -0.65 -5.32
CA GLU A 16 4.28 -0.21 -6.68
C GLU A 16 2.84 0.30 -6.72
N PRO A 17 2.60 1.56 -7.14
CA PRO A 17 1.25 2.08 -7.30
C PRO A 17 0.57 1.48 -8.54
N GLN A 18 -0.64 0.98 -8.39
CA GLN A 18 -1.58 0.79 -9.52
C GLN A 18 -2.54 1.97 -9.56
N ASN A 19 -2.77 2.54 -10.76
CA ASN A 19 -3.57 3.74 -10.96
C ASN A 19 -4.90 3.39 -11.64
N ASP A 20 -5.98 3.37 -10.85
CA ASP A 20 -7.36 3.15 -11.28
C ASP A 20 -8.33 4.21 -10.68
N GLY A 21 -7.78 5.37 -10.29
CA GLY A 21 -8.49 6.48 -9.64
C GLY A 21 -8.29 6.52 -8.11
N ALA A 22 -7.74 5.44 -7.56
CA ALA A 22 -7.08 5.37 -6.26
C ALA A 22 -5.78 4.56 -6.44
N VAL A 23 -4.86 4.63 -5.48
CA VAL A 23 -3.60 3.90 -5.54
C VAL A 23 -3.69 2.62 -4.74
N MET A 24 -3.42 1.48 -5.37
CA MET A 24 -3.15 0.22 -4.65
C MET A 24 -1.65 0.02 -4.52
N LEU A 25 -1.17 -0.32 -3.31
CA LEU A 25 0.25 -0.51 -3.03
C LEU A 25 0.57 -1.99 -2.91
N ARG A 26 1.30 -2.55 -3.88
CA ARG A 26 1.72 -3.96 -3.86
C ARG A 26 3.12 -4.12 -3.26
N ASN A 27 3.24 -4.99 -2.27
CA ASN A 27 4.51 -5.44 -1.73
C ASN A 27 5.23 -6.31 -2.75
N VAL A 28 6.38 -5.87 -3.26
CA VAL A 28 7.08 -6.57 -4.36
C VAL A 28 7.54 -7.98 -3.96
N ALA A 29 7.91 -8.19 -2.69
CA ALA A 29 8.41 -9.49 -2.23
C ALA A 29 7.31 -10.55 -2.04
N THR A 30 6.12 -10.14 -1.56
CA THR A 30 5.04 -11.10 -1.24
C THR A 30 3.91 -11.10 -2.25
N GLY A 31 3.84 -10.07 -3.10
CA GLY A 31 2.74 -9.84 -4.02
C GLY A 31 1.42 -9.42 -3.35
N ARG A 32 1.41 -9.22 -2.03
CA ARG A 32 0.25 -8.77 -1.25
C ARG A 32 0.10 -7.25 -1.32
N TYR A 33 -1.11 -6.76 -1.03
CA TYR A 33 -1.45 -5.35 -1.10
C TYR A 33 -1.55 -4.74 0.30
N LEU A 34 -1.19 -3.46 0.42
CA LEU A 34 -1.37 -2.69 1.64
C LEU A 34 -2.86 -2.47 1.88
N ASP A 35 -3.32 -2.96 3.03
CA ASP A 35 -4.71 -2.96 3.46
C ASP A 35 -4.81 -2.24 4.80
N ASP A 36 -5.96 -1.64 5.04
CA ASP A 36 -6.30 -1.07 6.32
C ASP A 36 -7.61 -1.65 6.87
N ASN A 37 -8.09 -1.08 7.98
CA ASN A 37 -9.40 -1.38 8.52
C ASN A 37 -9.95 -0.15 9.24
N GLY A 38 -11.24 -0.18 9.59
CA GLY A 38 -11.87 0.90 10.36
C GLY A 38 -11.29 1.13 11.76
N ALA A 39 -10.34 0.31 12.22
CA ALA A 39 -9.59 0.51 13.46
C ALA A 39 -8.23 1.23 13.24
N GLY A 40 -7.87 1.55 11.99
CA GLY A 40 -6.63 2.23 11.64
C GLY A 40 -5.39 1.33 11.63
N GLU A 41 -5.57 0.01 11.63
CA GLU A 41 -4.46 -0.94 11.55
C GLU A 41 -4.06 -1.14 10.08
N VAL A 42 -2.77 -1.05 9.80
CA VAL A 42 -2.24 -1.25 8.45
C VAL A 42 -1.51 -2.58 8.36
N TYR A 43 -1.91 -3.41 7.41
CA TYR A 43 -1.40 -4.77 7.22
C TYR A 43 -1.32 -5.12 5.73
N THR A 44 -1.01 -6.38 5.41
CA THR A 44 -0.98 -6.86 4.02
C THR A 44 -2.04 -7.93 3.80
N SER A 45 -2.78 -7.82 2.70
CA SER A 45 -3.87 -8.73 2.33
C SER A 45 -3.77 -9.17 0.86
N TRP A 46 -4.66 -10.07 0.45
CA TRP A 46 -4.79 -10.47 -0.96
C TRP A 46 -5.44 -9.35 -1.78
N CYS A 47 -5.18 -9.36 -3.09
CA CYS A 47 -5.82 -8.39 -3.99
C CYS A 47 -7.34 -8.59 -3.98
N ASN A 48 -8.07 -7.52 -3.64
CA ASN A 48 -9.52 -7.45 -3.74
C ASN A 48 -9.92 -6.06 -4.23
N THR A 49 -10.15 -5.89 -5.53
CA THR A 49 -10.42 -4.59 -6.16
C THR A 49 -11.71 -3.91 -5.65
N ASP A 50 -12.62 -4.68 -5.06
CA ASP A 50 -13.85 -4.19 -4.46
C ASP A 50 -13.64 -3.69 -3.01
N ASN A 51 -12.49 -3.99 -2.40
CA ASN A 51 -12.13 -3.52 -1.07
C ASN A 51 -11.58 -2.08 -1.13
N ASN A 52 -12.32 -1.13 -0.56
CA ASN A 52 -11.87 0.26 -0.47
C ASN A 52 -10.70 0.45 0.52
N TYR A 53 -10.51 -0.46 1.47
CA TYR A 53 -9.36 -0.44 2.38
C TYR A 53 -8.02 -0.78 1.68
N LEU A 54 -8.07 -1.23 0.42
CA LEU A 54 -6.88 -1.38 -0.43
C LEU A 54 -6.57 -0.12 -1.26
N LYS A 55 -7.40 0.93 -1.19
CA LYS A 55 -7.37 2.10 -2.05
C LYS A 55 -6.88 3.34 -1.28
N TRP A 56 -5.75 3.87 -1.73
CA TRP A 56 -5.06 4.98 -1.07
C TRP A 56 -5.17 6.27 -1.88
N ALA A 57 -5.38 7.40 -1.20
CA ALA A 57 -5.40 8.70 -1.87
C ALA A 57 -3.97 9.13 -2.18
N ALA A 58 -3.76 9.54 -3.43
CA ALA A 58 -2.52 10.18 -3.86
C ALA A 58 -2.79 11.63 -4.26
N ASP A 59 -1.81 12.50 -4.06
CA ASP A 59 -1.85 13.87 -4.58
C ASP A 59 -1.61 13.87 -6.10
N GLU A 60 -1.76 15.05 -6.70
CA GLU A 60 -1.47 15.28 -8.13
C GLU A 60 -0.03 14.93 -8.54
N ARG A 61 0.87 14.74 -7.56
CA ARG A 61 2.28 14.39 -7.75
C ARG A 61 2.54 12.89 -7.50
N GLY A 62 1.50 12.11 -7.18
CA GLY A 62 1.61 10.68 -6.91
C GLY A 62 2.10 10.33 -5.49
N ASN A 63 2.20 11.30 -4.58
CA ASN A 63 2.50 11.00 -3.17
C ASN A 63 1.26 10.46 -2.49
N VAL A 64 1.37 9.31 -1.83
CA VAL A 64 0.28 8.78 -1.00
C VAL A 64 0.14 9.66 0.23
N ILE A 65 -1.00 10.34 0.36
CA ILE A 65 -1.21 11.40 1.36
C ILE A 65 -2.02 10.91 2.56
N SER A 66 -2.95 9.96 2.37
CA SER A 66 -3.85 9.46 3.43
C SER A 66 -4.56 8.17 3.03
N LEU A 67 -4.99 7.41 4.06
CA LEU A 67 -6.09 6.44 3.96
C LEU A 67 -7.32 7.14 3.36
N VAL A 68 -8.00 6.48 2.43
CA VAL A 68 -9.39 6.80 2.07
C VAL A 68 -10.28 5.82 2.82
N SER A 69 -10.59 6.14 4.08
CA SER A 69 -11.69 5.46 4.78
C SER A 69 -13.03 6.02 4.33
#